data_AF-A0A1V5A0D6-F1
#
_entry.id   AF-A0A1V5A0D6-F1
#
_cell.length_a   1.000
_cell.length_b   1.000
_cell.length_c   1.000
_cell.angle_alpha   90.00
_cell.angle_beta   90.00
_cell.angle_gamma   90.00
#
_symmetry.space_group_name_H-M   'P 1'
#
loop_
_entity.id
_entity.type
_entity.pdbx_description
1 polymer ?
#
loop_
_entity_poly.entity_id
_entity_poly.type
_entity_poly.pdbx_seq_one_letter_code
_entity_poly.pdbx_strand_id
1 'polypeptide(L)'
;MVQKRKRQLVTLSFGAEPGMPDVPALADWVAKRRDGGVESDLITYLLEAALAPQLEAAITIPCSGGRFYASRLLSSFTGIKDGVIRGETVISDRMIVADSAELVLQKKGVWCAVPAPHILSIRDEYYYDEDEAFGAVADLYRGAMRAMRDAGIYGHVLICDRADNTELAALSRQKVFFFLPQPGREDLEVLLEHQRRIAVDKGHLEDVFDLSDEYELRQLVIIDADHESIASALSHFDPEQVVIGGYCTTSCESYWKDLIKGAYYTA
;
A
#
# COMPACT_ATOMS: atom_id res chain seq x y z
N MET A 1 -15.70 22.50 34.94
CA MET A 1 -15.88 21.84 33.62
C MET A 1 -14.51 21.56 33.07
N VAL A 2 -14.11 20.28 32.97
CA VAL A 2 -12.85 19.91 32.31
C VAL A 2 -13.06 20.09 30.81
N GLN A 3 -12.22 20.91 30.18
CA GLN A 3 -12.28 21.18 28.75
C GLN A 3 -11.84 19.91 28.01
N LYS A 4 -12.78 19.23 27.36
CA LYS A 4 -12.50 18.02 26.57
C LYS A 4 -11.45 18.35 25.50
N ARG A 5 -10.35 17.60 25.45
CA ARG A 5 -9.21 17.86 24.55
C ARG A 5 -9.42 17.08 23.26
N LYS A 6 -9.51 17.77 22.12
CA LYS A 6 -9.54 17.15 20.80
C LYS A 6 -8.17 16.50 20.53
N ARG A 7 -8.15 15.20 20.28
CA ARG A 7 -6.95 14.41 19.95
C ARG A 7 -7.08 13.89 18.52
N GLN A 8 -5.94 13.64 17.87
CA GLN A 8 -5.88 13.09 16.53
C GLN A 8 -5.23 11.71 16.59
N LEU A 9 -5.86 10.71 15.95
CA LEU A 9 -5.26 9.40 15.74
C LEU A 9 -4.23 9.44 14.59
N VAL A 10 -3.32 8.47 14.57
CA VAL A 10 -2.37 8.32 13.46
C VAL A 10 -3.14 8.05 12.18
N THR A 11 -2.75 8.70 11.08
CA THR A 11 -3.32 8.48 9.75
C THR A 11 -2.33 7.76 8.83
N LEU A 12 -2.81 6.75 8.11
CA LEU A 12 -2.03 5.89 7.23
C LEU A 12 -2.69 5.85 5.84
N SER A 13 -1.87 5.89 4.79
CA SER A 13 -2.33 5.59 3.43
C SER A 13 -1.94 4.18 3.03
N PHE A 14 -2.80 3.53 2.27
CA PHE A 14 -2.53 2.26 1.58
C PHE A 14 -2.25 2.44 0.08
N GLY A 15 -2.01 3.68 -0.35
CA GLY A 15 -1.80 4.04 -1.76
C GLY A 15 -2.96 4.84 -2.34
N ALA A 16 -2.92 5.04 -3.66
CA ALA A 16 -4.01 5.68 -4.39
C ALA A 16 -4.03 5.23 -5.86
N GLU A 17 -5.19 5.33 -6.49
CA GLU A 17 -5.39 5.19 -7.93
C GLU A 17 -5.77 6.56 -8.50
N PRO A 18 -4.80 7.45 -8.81
CA PRO A 18 -5.09 8.82 -9.24
C PRO A 18 -5.75 8.92 -10.62
N GLY A 19 -5.87 7.79 -11.34
CA GLY A 19 -6.37 7.76 -12.70
C GLY A 19 -5.37 8.31 -13.72
N MET A 20 -5.71 8.19 -15.01
CA MET A 20 -4.86 8.71 -16.08
C MET A 20 -4.94 10.25 -16.14
N PRO A 21 -3.81 10.96 -16.27
CA PRO A 21 -3.85 12.40 -16.48
C PRO A 21 -4.51 12.76 -17.80
N ASP A 22 -5.15 13.92 -17.83
CA ASP A 22 -5.48 14.55 -19.10
C ASP A 22 -4.22 15.14 -19.77
N VAL A 23 -4.35 15.45 -21.07
CA VAL A 23 -3.22 15.98 -21.87
C VAL A 23 -2.67 17.29 -21.28
N PRO A 24 -3.49 18.26 -20.84
CA PRO A 24 -2.98 19.47 -20.20
C PRO A 24 -2.14 19.20 -18.93
N ALA A 25 -2.64 18.37 -18.00
CA ALA A 25 -1.93 18.06 -16.76
C ALA A 25 -0.58 17.38 -17.04
N LEU A 26 -0.54 16.46 -18.00
CA LEU A 26 0.69 15.78 -18.39
C LEU A 26 1.68 16.75 -19.07
N ALA A 27 1.20 17.64 -19.94
CA ALA A 27 2.05 18.63 -20.62
C ALA A 27 2.70 19.60 -19.62
N ASP A 28 1.92 20.09 -18.64
CA ASP A 28 2.42 20.97 -17.58
C ASP A 28 3.45 20.26 -16.70
N TRP A 29 3.20 18.99 -16.37
CA TRP A 29 4.15 18.19 -15.60
C TRP A 29 5.46 17.96 -16.35
N VAL A 30 5.40 17.57 -17.63
CA VAL A 30 6.58 17.41 -18.47
C VAL A 30 7.36 18.71 -18.57
N ALA A 31 6.68 19.84 -18.75
CA ALA A 31 7.32 21.15 -18.84
C ALA A 31 8.13 21.49 -17.58
N LYS A 32 7.61 21.19 -16.39
CA LYS A 32 8.31 21.39 -15.10
C LYS A 32 9.54 20.50 -14.92
N ARG A 33 9.57 19.32 -15.55
CA ARG A 33 10.66 18.33 -15.42
C ARG A 33 11.78 18.47 -16.46
N ARG A 34 11.54 19.14 -17.59
CA ARG A 34 12.52 19.26 -18.69
C ARG A 34 13.87 19.82 -18.27
N ASP A 35 13.91 20.65 -17.24
CA ASP A 35 15.14 21.32 -16.79
C ASP A 35 16.05 20.41 -15.92
N GLY A 36 15.53 19.25 -15.46
CA GLY A 36 16.22 18.39 -14.49
C GLY A 36 16.95 17.18 -15.07
N GLY A 37 16.74 16.83 -16.35
CA GLY A 37 17.40 15.67 -16.99
C GLY A 37 17.05 14.30 -16.39
N VAL A 38 16.03 14.22 -15.53
CA VAL A 38 15.60 12.98 -14.86
C VAL A 38 14.71 12.17 -15.80
N GLU A 39 15.10 10.93 -16.08
CA GLU A 39 14.27 9.97 -16.83
C GLU A 39 12.96 9.74 -16.08
N SER A 40 11.85 10.13 -16.69
CA SER A 40 10.53 10.14 -16.06
C SER A 40 9.51 9.62 -17.07
N ASP A 41 8.61 8.77 -16.61
CA ASP A 41 7.53 8.25 -17.43
C ASP A 41 6.17 8.46 -16.76
N LEU A 42 5.13 7.91 -17.37
CA LEU A 42 3.78 8.00 -16.86
C LEU A 42 3.65 7.36 -15.46
N ILE A 43 4.41 6.31 -15.15
CA ILE A 43 4.36 5.68 -13.81
C ILE A 43 4.94 6.65 -12.79
N THR A 44 6.04 7.33 -13.12
CA THR A 44 6.62 8.38 -12.27
C THR A 44 5.60 9.49 -12.01
N TYR A 45 4.86 9.94 -13.03
CA TYR A 45 3.75 10.89 -12.85
C TYR A 45 2.69 10.36 -11.87
N LEU A 46 2.22 9.13 -12.06
CA LEU A 46 1.17 8.54 -11.23
C LEU A 46 1.61 8.37 -9.77
N LEU A 47 2.89 8.06 -9.53
CA LEU A 47 3.46 8.02 -8.19
C LEU A 47 3.40 9.38 -7.48
N GLU A 48 3.74 10.46 -8.19
CA GLU A 48 3.65 11.82 -7.62
C GLU A 48 2.21 12.24 -7.39
N ALA A 49 1.33 11.97 -8.35
CA ALA A 49 -0.09 12.25 -8.25
C ALA A 49 -0.76 11.47 -7.10
N ALA A 50 -0.29 10.26 -6.82
CA ALA A 50 -0.74 9.48 -5.67
C ALA A 50 -0.25 10.07 -4.33
N LEU A 51 0.97 10.61 -4.30
CA LEU A 51 1.61 11.08 -3.06
C LEU A 51 1.22 12.51 -2.68
N ALA A 52 1.23 13.45 -3.64
CA ALA A 52 1.12 14.88 -3.37
C ALA A 52 -0.12 15.26 -2.53
N PRO A 53 -1.34 14.76 -2.84
CA PRO A 53 -2.53 15.03 -2.02
C PRO A 53 -2.42 14.57 -0.56
N GLN A 54 -1.69 13.48 -0.31
CA GLN A 54 -1.47 12.96 1.05
C GLN A 54 -0.54 13.88 1.85
N LEU A 55 0.48 14.44 1.18
CA LEU A 55 1.42 15.37 1.79
C LEU A 55 0.73 16.70 2.13
N GLU A 56 -0.09 17.21 1.21
CA GLU A 56 -0.87 18.44 1.42
C GLU A 56 -1.86 18.29 2.58
N ALA A 57 -2.52 17.13 2.68
CA ALA A 57 -3.42 16.85 3.78
C ALA A 57 -2.67 16.68 5.11
N ALA A 58 -1.38 16.32 5.08
CA ALA A 58 -0.55 15.94 6.23
C ALA A 58 -0.91 14.56 6.83
N ILE A 59 -1.06 13.55 5.96
CA ILE A 59 -1.15 12.15 6.37
C ILE A 59 0.12 11.76 7.16
N THR A 60 -0.06 11.08 8.30
CA THR A 60 1.04 10.78 9.24
C THR A 60 2.04 9.82 8.61
N ILE A 61 1.53 8.77 7.97
CA ILE A 61 2.30 7.75 7.26
C ILE A 61 1.80 7.72 5.80
N PRO A 62 2.38 8.54 4.91
CA PRO A 62 1.97 8.56 3.50
C PRO A 62 2.50 7.34 2.76
N CYS A 63 1.75 6.91 1.75
CA CYS A 63 2.07 5.78 0.89
C CYS A 63 1.79 6.14 -0.56
N SER A 64 2.82 6.20 -1.40
CA SER A 64 2.63 6.35 -2.85
C SER A 64 2.41 4.97 -3.50
N GLY A 65 2.11 4.94 -4.80
CA GLY A 65 1.86 3.71 -5.53
C GLY A 65 0.41 3.25 -5.44
N GLY A 66 0.16 2.11 -6.08
CA GLY A 66 -1.16 1.56 -6.33
C GLY A 66 -1.07 0.36 -7.27
N ARG A 67 -2.21 -0.14 -7.72
CA ARG A 67 -2.30 -1.23 -8.69
C ARG A 67 -1.67 -0.85 -10.03
N PHE A 68 -1.68 0.43 -10.40
CA PHE A 68 -1.00 0.91 -11.62
C PHE A 68 0.52 0.58 -11.65
N TYR A 69 1.15 0.38 -10.49
CA TYR A 69 2.58 0.05 -10.39
C TYR A 69 2.92 -1.37 -10.89
N ALA A 70 1.91 -2.19 -11.21
CA ALA A 70 2.07 -3.49 -11.88
C ALA A 70 2.98 -3.41 -13.11
N SER A 71 2.79 -2.36 -13.91
CA SER A 71 3.54 -2.12 -15.14
C SER A 71 5.04 -1.90 -14.88
N ARG A 72 5.39 -1.21 -13.78
CA ARG A 72 6.79 -1.05 -13.37
C ARG A 72 7.40 -2.37 -12.91
N LEU A 73 6.67 -3.14 -12.10
CA LEU A 73 7.15 -4.45 -11.62
C LEU A 73 7.43 -5.39 -12.79
N LEU A 74 6.45 -5.57 -13.68
CA LEU A 74 6.58 -6.44 -14.85
C LEU A 74 7.71 -6.01 -15.78
N SER A 75 7.89 -4.71 -16.02
CA SER A 75 9.02 -4.22 -16.84
C SER A 75 10.38 -4.36 -16.16
N SER A 76 10.41 -4.52 -14.83
CA SER A 76 11.63 -4.73 -14.04
C SER A 76 11.97 -6.21 -13.85
N PHE A 77 11.04 -7.13 -14.16
CA PHE A 77 11.26 -8.57 -14.03
C PHE A 77 11.76 -9.15 -15.36
N THR A 78 13.06 -9.41 -15.44
CA THR A 78 13.64 -10.12 -16.58
C THR A 78 13.23 -11.59 -16.55
N GLY A 79 13.22 -12.25 -17.70
CA GLY A 79 12.71 -13.62 -17.81
C GLY A 79 11.19 -13.73 -17.92
N ILE A 80 10.47 -12.64 -17.64
CA ILE A 80 9.01 -12.52 -17.81
C ILE A 80 8.70 -11.68 -19.04
N LYS A 81 7.91 -12.21 -19.96
CA LYS A 81 7.42 -11.50 -21.16
C LYS A 81 5.92 -11.69 -21.29
N ASP A 82 5.19 -10.59 -21.45
CA ASP A 82 3.72 -10.59 -21.59
C ASP A 82 3.01 -11.37 -20.46
N GLY A 83 3.52 -11.25 -19.23
CA GLY A 83 3.00 -11.97 -18.07
C GLY A 83 3.34 -13.47 -18.05
N VAL A 84 4.35 -13.91 -18.79
CA VAL A 84 4.76 -15.33 -18.86
C VAL A 84 6.23 -15.48 -18.54
N ILE A 85 6.56 -16.35 -17.59
CA ILE A 85 7.93 -16.78 -17.32
C ILE A 85 8.41 -17.66 -18.49
N ARG A 86 9.44 -17.19 -19.20
CA ARG A 86 10.04 -17.87 -20.36
C ARG A 86 11.52 -18.19 -20.18
N GLY A 87 12.06 -17.90 -19.00
CA GLY A 87 13.47 -18.06 -18.69
C GLY A 87 13.75 -17.72 -17.24
N GLU A 88 15.02 -17.81 -16.86
CA GLU A 88 15.48 -17.44 -15.53
C GLU A 88 15.08 -16.00 -15.18
N THR A 89 14.51 -15.85 -13.99
CA THR A 89 13.94 -14.60 -13.51
C THR A 89 14.92 -13.82 -12.68
N VAL A 90 15.17 -12.56 -13.05
CA VAL A 90 16.04 -11.64 -12.31
C VAL A 90 15.36 -10.26 -12.27
N ILE A 91 15.66 -9.47 -11.25
CA ILE A 91 15.19 -8.09 -11.17
C ILE A 91 16.20 -7.12 -11.78
N SER A 92 15.73 -6.27 -12.69
CA SER A 92 16.40 -5.05 -13.14
C SER A 92 15.85 -3.86 -12.32
N ASP A 93 16.56 -3.48 -11.27
CA ASP A 93 16.06 -2.56 -10.24
C ASP A 93 16.18 -1.06 -10.56
N ARG A 94 16.89 -0.67 -11.64
CA ARG A 94 17.19 0.74 -11.97
C ARG A 94 15.98 1.68 -11.88
N MET A 95 14.87 1.33 -12.54
CA MET A 95 13.70 2.20 -12.58
C MET A 95 12.95 2.22 -11.24
N ILE A 96 12.87 1.07 -10.55
CA ILE A 96 12.27 0.96 -9.22
C ILE A 96 13.05 1.80 -8.20
N VAL A 97 14.38 1.78 -8.27
CA VAL A 97 15.27 2.58 -7.42
C VAL A 97 15.11 4.07 -7.71
N ALA A 98 15.01 4.46 -8.98
CA ALA A 98 14.79 5.86 -9.38
C ALA A 98 13.44 6.39 -8.86
N ASP A 99 12.36 5.63 -9.08
CA ASP A 99 11.03 5.95 -8.56
C ASP A 99 11.05 6.09 -7.02
N SER A 100 11.72 5.15 -6.33
CA SER A 100 11.84 5.17 -4.87
C SER A 100 12.59 6.39 -4.36
N ALA A 101 13.72 6.74 -5.00
CA ALA A 101 14.52 7.90 -4.63
C ALA A 101 13.71 9.20 -4.78
N GLU A 102 12.93 9.33 -5.85
CA GLU A 102 12.05 10.50 -6.08
C GLU A 102 11.01 10.67 -4.97
N LEU A 103 10.34 9.58 -4.58
CA LEU A 103 9.37 9.60 -3.48
C LEU A 103 10.01 10.00 -2.15
N VAL A 104 11.20 9.47 -1.87
CA VAL A 104 11.94 9.73 -0.61
C VAL A 104 12.46 11.17 -0.56
N LEU A 105 12.81 11.76 -1.71
CA LEU A 105 13.18 13.18 -1.80
C LEU A 105 12.02 14.09 -1.38
N GLN A 106 10.79 13.73 -1.75
CA GLN A 106 9.59 14.47 -1.35
C GLN A 106 9.25 14.25 0.14
N LYS A 107 9.35 13.00 0.62
CA LYS A 107 9.03 12.66 2.02
C LYS A 107 9.81 11.45 2.53
N LYS A 108 10.67 11.68 3.54
CA LYS A 108 11.26 10.59 4.33
C LYS A 108 10.17 9.81 5.07
N GLY A 109 10.34 8.49 5.15
CA GLY A 109 9.40 7.61 5.84
C GLY A 109 8.18 7.20 5.00
N VAL A 110 8.15 7.54 3.71
CA VAL A 110 7.08 7.17 2.78
C VAL A 110 7.06 5.65 2.55
N TRP A 111 5.85 5.11 2.45
CA TRP A 111 5.60 3.73 2.06
C TRP A 111 5.33 3.65 0.56
N CYS A 112 5.47 2.46 -0.02
CA CYS A 112 5.08 2.23 -1.41
C CYS A 112 4.08 1.07 -1.52
N ALA A 113 2.97 1.33 -2.17
CA ALA A 113 1.94 0.36 -2.47
C ALA A 113 2.17 -0.23 -3.86
N VAL A 114 2.11 -1.55 -3.93
CA VAL A 114 2.25 -2.31 -5.17
C VAL A 114 1.19 -3.43 -5.17
N PRO A 115 0.76 -3.93 -6.35
CA PRO A 115 -0.12 -5.09 -6.39
C PRO A 115 0.58 -6.33 -5.83
N ALA A 116 -0.16 -7.20 -5.16
CA ALA A 116 0.29 -8.53 -4.76
C ALA A 116 0.57 -9.43 -5.97
N PRO A 117 1.41 -10.48 -5.83
CA PRO A 117 1.82 -11.33 -6.96
C PRO A 117 0.68 -11.87 -7.83
N HIS A 118 -0.41 -12.38 -7.23
CA HIS A 118 -1.55 -12.96 -7.95
C HIS A 118 -2.21 -11.97 -8.92
N ILE A 119 -2.23 -10.68 -8.58
CA ILE A 119 -2.81 -9.65 -9.45
C ILE A 119 -2.02 -9.49 -10.75
N LEU A 120 -0.72 -9.78 -10.73
CA LEU A 120 0.10 -9.74 -11.95
C LEU A 120 -0.24 -10.86 -12.93
N SER A 121 -0.97 -11.90 -12.48
CA SER A 121 -1.39 -13.04 -13.31
C SER A 121 -0.25 -13.67 -14.11
N ILE A 122 0.93 -13.77 -13.49
CA ILE A 122 2.13 -14.33 -14.11
C ILE A 122 1.93 -15.84 -14.30
N ARG A 123 2.08 -16.32 -15.53
CA ARG A 123 2.02 -17.74 -15.90
C ARG A 123 3.41 -18.33 -16.07
N ASP A 124 3.53 -19.63 -15.83
CA ASP A 124 4.78 -20.36 -16.04
C ASP A 124 4.77 -21.17 -17.36
N GLU A 125 5.82 -20.99 -18.16
CA GLU A 125 6.14 -21.80 -19.34
C GLU A 125 7.62 -22.24 -19.31
N TYR A 126 8.32 -22.11 -18.18
CA TYR A 126 9.76 -22.38 -18.04
C TYR A 126 10.06 -23.45 -16.99
N TYR A 127 9.54 -23.30 -15.78
CA TYR A 127 9.83 -24.22 -14.66
C TYR A 127 8.98 -25.50 -14.75
N TYR A 128 7.76 -25.38 -15.27
CA TYR A 128 6.72 -26.42 -15.31
C TYR A 128 6.39 -27.00 -13.93
N ASP A 129 6.59 -26.21 -12.89
CA ASP A 129 6.35 -26.53 -11.49
C ASP A 129 5.81 -25.28 -10.79
N GLU A 130 4.63 -25.39 -10.19
CA GLU A 130 3.91 -24.25 -9.62
C GLU A 130 4.63 -23.66 -8.40
N ASP A 131 5.24 -24.51 -7.57
CA ASP A 131 5.96 -24.08 -6.36
C ASP A 131 7.27 -23.39 -6.73
N GLU A 132 8.01 -23.92 -7.71
CA GLU A 132 9.24 -23.31 -8.23
C GLU A 132 8.95 -21.97 -8.92
N ALA A 133 7.91 -21.92 -9.77
CA ALA A 133 7.48 -20.70 -10.43
C ALA A 133 7.03 -19.63 -9.43
N PHE A 134 6.24 -20.01 -8.42
CA PHE A 134 5.83 -19.12 -7.35
C PHE A 134 7.04 -18.62 -6.54
N GLY A 135 7.97 -19.52 -6.18
CA GLY A 135 9.20 -19.18 -5.49
C GLY A 135 10.02 -18.13 -6.24
N ALA A 136 10.15 -18.29 -7.55
CA ALA A 136 10.81 -17.33 -8.44
C ALA A 136 10.13 -15.95 -8.43
N VAL A 137 8.80 -15.89 -8.50
CA VAL A 137 8.04 -14.63 -8.41
C VAL A 137 8.18 -13.99 -7.02
N ALA A 138 8.10 -14.78 -5.95
CA ALA A 138 8.29 -14.28 -4.59
C ALA A 138 9.69 -13.68 -4.40
N ASP A 139 10.73 -14.27 -4.99
CA ASP A 139 12.09 -13.75 -4.95
C ASP A 139 12.26 -12.44 -5.74
N LEU A 140 11.59 -12.30 -6.88
CA LEU A 140 11.52 -11.03 -7.61
C LEU A 140 10.89 -9.92 -6.74
N TYR A 141 9.79 -10.21 -6.05
CA TYR A 141 9.14 -9.27 -5.11
C TYR A 141 10.06 -8.90 -3.95
N ARG A 142 10.72 -9.89 -3.34
CA ARG A 142 11.71 -9.63 -2.26
C ARG A 142 12.85 -8.76 -2.75
N GLY A 143 13.35 -9.01 -3.95
CA GLY A 143 14.36 -8.21 -4.63
C GLY A 143 13.90 -6.75 -4.83
N ALA A 144 12.71 -6.56 -5.40
CA ALA A 144 12.12 -5.24 -5.62
C ALA A 144 11.98 -4.46 -4.32
N MET A 145 11.29 -5.03 -3.34
CA MET A 145 11.06 -4.38 -2.05
C MET A 145 12.39 -4.09 -1.32
N ARG A 146 13.41 -4.93 -1.49
CA ARG A 146 14.74 -4.66 -0.93
C ARG A 146 15.39 -3.46 -1.61
N ALA A 147 15.43 -3.43 -2.94
CA ALA A 147 15.99 -2.31 -3.69
C ALA A 147 15.29 -0.97 -3.35
N MET A 148 13.96 -1.00 -3.20
CA MET A 148 13.17 0.16 -2.76
C MET A 148 13.54 0.62 -1.34
N ARG A 149 13.71 -0.31 -0.38
CA ARG A 149 14.17 0.04 0.98
C ARG A 149 15.58 0.59 0.99
N ASP A 150 16.46 0.01 0.18
CA ASP A 150 17.85 0.48 0.06
C ASP A 150 17.89 1.90 -0.53
N ALA A 151 16.90 2.27 -1.37
CA ALA A 151 16.66 3.63 -1.85
C ALA A 151 15.91 4.55 -0.84
N GLY A 152 15.49 4.03 0.31
CA GLY A 152 14.92 4.79 1.43
C GLY A 152 13.43 4.63 1.68
N ILE A 153 12.70 3.81 0.89
CA ILE A 153 11.30 3.47 1.17
C ILE A 153 11.20 2.80 2.54
N TYR A 154 10.27 3.25 3.37
CA TYR A 154 10.18 2.75 4.75
C TYR A 154 9.56 1.37 4.85
N GLY A 155 8.50 1.12 4.07
CA GLY A 155 7.72 -0.11 4.06
C GLY A 155 6.85 -0.23 2.83
N HIS A 156 6.21 -1.39 2.68
CA HIS A 156 5.47 -1.77 1.49
C HIS A 156 4.04 -2.16 1.86
N VAL A 157 3.11 -1.77 1.00
CA VAL A 157 1.73 -2.26 1.01
C VAL A 157 1.57 -3.16 -0.21
N LEU A 158 1.17 -4.41 0.00
CA LEU A 158 0.78 -5.33 -1.07
C LEU A 158 -0.74 -5.28 -1.17
N ILE A 159 -1.26 -4.62 -2.21
CA ILE A 159 -2.69 -4.52 -2.46
C ILE A 159 -3.15 -5.85 -3.05
N CYS A 160 -4.14 -6.48 -2.42
CA CYS A 160 -4.61 -7.83 -2.75
C CYS A 160 -6.07 -7.81 -3.23
N ASP A 161 -6.52 -8.87 -3.91
CA ASP A 161 -7.94 -9.16 -4.11
C ASP A 161 -8.42 -10.45 -3.40
N ARG A 162 -7.50 -11.21 -2.82
CA ARG A 162 -7.76 -12.36 -1.94
C ARG A 162 -6.67 -12.50 -0.87
N ALA A 163 -6.99 -13.11 0.27
CA ALA A 163 -5.99 -13.53 1.25
C ALA A 163 -5.34 -14.86 0.82
N ASP A 164 -4.25 -14.77 0.06
CA ASP A 164 -3.51 -15.94 -0.41
C ASP A 164 -2.46 -16.38 0.63
N ASN A 165 -2.69 -17.52 1.28
CA ASN A 165 -1.84 -18.04 2.35
C ASN A 165 -0.37 -18.26 1.90
N THR A 166 -0.18 -18.68 0.65
CA THR A 166 1.15 -18.96 0.09
C THR A 166 1.92 -17.66 -0.14
N GLU A 167 1.26 -16.63 -0.67
CA GLU A 167 1.85 -15.28 -0.79
C GLU A 167 2.15 -14.65 0.56
N LEU A 168 1.20 -14.73 1.49
CA LEU A 168 1.36 -14.22 2.85
C LEU A 168 2.58 -14.86 3.50
N ALA A 169 2.63 -16.19 3.60
CA ALA A 169 3.75 -16.90 4.18
C ALA A 169 5.11 -16.54 3.52
N ALA A 170 5.12 -16.30 2.21
CA ALA A 170 6.34 -15.97 1.48
C ALA A 170 6.81 -14.52 1.70
N LEU A 171 5.89 -13.56 1.81
CA LEU A 171 6.21 -12.12 1.71
C LEU A 171 5.85 -11.31 2.96
N SER A 172 5.08 -11.86 3.91
CA SER A 172 4.74 -11.22 5.20
C SER A 172 5.98 -11.12 6.08
N ARG A 173 6.77 -10.08 5.83
CA ARG A 173 8.01 -9.78 6.54
C ARG A 173 7.89 -8.43 7.24
N GLN A 174 8.92 -8.10 8.01
CA GLN A 174 9.01 -6.78 8.61
C GLN A 174 8.84 -5.68 7.56
N LYS A 175 7.99 -4.68 7.84
CA LYS A 175 7.68 -3.54 6.96
C LYS A 175 6.99 -3.93 5.64
N VAL A 176 6.27 -5.05 5.61
CA VAL A 176 5.32 -5.40 4.55
C VAL A 176 3.94 -5.51 5.19
N PHE A 177 2.92 -4.99 4.52
CA PHE A 177 1.53 -5.08 4.95
C PHE A 177 0.67 -5.53 3.78
N PHE A 178 -0.06 -6.63 3.93
CA PHE A 178 -1.06 -7.05 2.96
C PHE A 178 -2.34 -6.28 3.23
N PHE A 179 -2.79 -5.54 2.22
CA PHE A 179 -4.00 -4.75 2.25
C PHE A 179 -5.02 -5.36 1.29
N LEU A 180 -6.07 -5.93 1.85
CA LEU A 180 -7.26 -6.38 1.13
C LEU A 180 -8.37 -5.34 1.37
N PRO A 181 -8.79 -4.56 0.36
CA PRO A 181 -9.74 -3.46 0.58
C PRO A 181 -11.13 -3.88 1.09
N GLN A 182 -11.56 -5.10 0.79
CA GLN A 182 -12.88 -5.64 1.14
C GLN A 182 -12.71 -7.10 1.59
N PRO A 183 -12.14 -7.34 2.78
CA PRO A 183 -11.92 -8.71 3.28
C PRO A 183 -13.24 -9.33 3.75
N GLY A 184 -13.46 -10.61 3.47
CA GLY A 184 -14.42 -11.41 4.22
C GLY A 184 -13.85 -11.88 5.56
N ARG A 185 -14.67 -12.46 6.44
CA ARG A 185 -14.21 -12.98 7.74
C ARG A 185 -13.08 -14.01 7.61
N GLU A 186 -13.21 -14.96 6.68
CA GLU A 186 -12.17 -15.96 6.41
C GLU A 186 -10.85 -15.30 5.94
N ASP A 187 -10.93 -14.23 5.13
CA ASP A 187 -9.74 -13.48 4.74
C ASP A 187 -9.06 -12.80 5.94
N LEU A 188 -9.83 -12.29 6.91
CA LEU A 188 -9.28 -11.67 8.13
C LEU A 188 -8.50 -12.67 8.97
N GLU A 189 -9.02 -13.89 9.14
CA GLU A 189 -8.33 -14.98 9.86
C GLU A 189 -6.99 -15.28 9.18
N VAL A 190 -7.01 -15.52 7.86
CA VAL A 190 -5.79 -15.78 7.08
C VAL A 190 -4.80 -14.62 7.17
N LEU A 191 -5.25 -13.37 7.10
CA LEU A 191 -4.37 -12.21 7.29
C LEU A 191 -3.76 -12.19 8.69
N LEU A 192 -4.55 -12.42 9.75
CA LEU A 192 -4.10 -12.36 11.15
C LEU A 192 -3.12 -13.48 11.52
N GLU A 193 -3.13 -14.61 10.82
CA GLU A 193 -2.09 -15.65 10.95
C GLU A 193 -0.68 -15.13 10.59
N HIS A 194 -0.59 -14.19 9.64
CA HIS A 194 0.69 -13.72 9.08
C HIS A 194 1.05 -12.28 9.42
N GLN A 195 0.08 -11.44 9.82
CA GLN A 195 0.31 -10.06 10.22
C GLN A 195 -0.46 -9.66 11.49
N ARG A 196 0.24 -8.98 12.40
CA ARG A 196 -0.32 -8.50 13.69
C ARG A 196 -1.06 -7.16 13.58
N ARG A 197 -1.40 -6.77 12.38
CA ARG A 197 -2.07 -5.51 12.06
C ARG A 197 -3.07 -5.80 10.97
N ILE A 198 -4.25 -5.21 11.09
CA ILE A 198 -5.35 -5.46 10.15
C ILE A 198 -5.97 -4.12 9.74
N ALA A 199 -6.45 -4.06 8.51
CA ALA A 199 -7.17 -2.91 7.99
C ALA A 199 -8.55 -3.36 7.54
N VAL A 200 -9.58 -2.69 8.07
CA VAL A 200 -10.98 -3.01 7.78
C VAL A 200 -11.80 -1.74 7.65
N ASP A 201 -12.86 -1.80 6.88
CA ASP A 201 -13.89 -0.76 6.95
C ASP A 201 -14.70 -0.90 8.25
N LYS A 202 -15.57 0.08 8.51
CA LYS A 202 -16.43 0.09 9.70
C LYS A 202 -17.41 -1.08 9.79
N GLY A 203 -17.73 -1.74 8.67
CA GLY A 203 -18.66 -2.87 8.61
C GLY A 203 -18.09 -4.16 9.21
N HIS A 204 -16.77 -4.29 9.29
CA HIS A 204 -16.09 -5.49 9.79
C HIS A 204 -15.42 -5.29 11.15
N LEU A 205 -15.74 -4.21 11.88
CA LEU A 205 -15.15 -3.96 13.20
C LEU A 205 -15.51 -5.05 14.21
N GLU A 206 -16.76 -5.49 14.22
CA GLU A 206 -17.22 -6.56 15.13
C GLU A 206 -16.49 -7.88 14.85
N ASP A 207 -16.26 -8.23 13.58
CA ASP A 207 -15.46 -9.41 13.23
C ASP A 207 -14.03 -9.29 13.77
N VAL A 208 -13.42 -8.09 13.70
CA VAL A 208 -12.08 -7.88 14.26
C VAL A 208 -12.08 -7.96 15.79
N PHE A 209 -13.13 -7.49 16.46
CA PHE A 209 -13.23 -7.59 17.92
C PHE A 209 -13.33 -9.05 18.36
N ASP A 210 -14.17 -9.85 17.71
CA ASP A 210 -14.26 -11.29 17.94
C ASP A 210 -12.91 -11.97 17.74
N LEU A 211 -12.22 -11.66 16.63
CA LEU A 211 -10.94 -12.28 16.29
C LEU A 211 -9.79 -11.81 17.19
N SER A 212 -9.93 -10.67 17.89
CA SER A 212 -8.86 -10.15 18.76
C SER A 212 -8.61 -11.01 20.00
N ASP A 213 -9.56 -11.87 20.38
CA ASP A 213 -9.38 -12.87 21.44
C ASP A 213 -8.58 -14.10 20.97
N GLU A 214 -8.59 -14.39 19.68
CA GLU A 214 -7.96 -15.58 19.08
C GLU A 214 -6.56 -15.27 18.51
N TYR A 215 -6.35 -14.05 18.01
CA TYR A 215 -5.13 -13.63 17.32
C TYR A 215 -4.41 -12.49 18.05
N GLU A 216 -3.08 -12.45 17.96
CA GLU A 216 -2.28 -11.35 18.54
C GLU A 216 -2.38 -10.08 17.67
N LEU A 217 -3.51 -9.36 17.78
CA LEU A 217 -3.74 -8.09 17.11
C LEU A 217 -3.04 -6.95 17.86
N ARG A 218 -2.05 -6.33 17.21
CA ARG A 218 -1.32 -5.17 17.77
C ARG A 218 -1.87 -3.83 17.33
N GLN A 219 -2.47 -3.76 16.14
CA GLN A 219 -2.96 -2.50 15.59
C GLN A 219 -4.12 -2.71 14.63
N LEU A 220 -5.22 -2.01 14.90
CA LEU A 220 -6.39 -1.91 14.04
C LEU A 220 -6.30 -0.63 13.20
N VAL A 221 -6.43 -0.77 11.89
CA VAL A 221 -6.58 0.35 10.96
C VAL A 221 -8.03 0.40 10.46
N ILE A 222 -8.74 1.49 10.75
CA ILE A 222 -10.11 1.70 10.29
C ILE A 222 -10.07 2.49 8.99
N ILE A 223 -10.49 1.86 7.89
CA ILE A 223 -10.62 2.50 6.58
C ILE A 223 -11.83 3.42 6.58
N ASP A 224 -11.65 4.66 6.10
CA ASP A 224 -12.73 5.65 5.93
C ASP A 224 -13.58 5.84 7.21
N ALA A 225 -12.87 5.91 8.34
CA ALA A 225 -13.49 5.99 9.66
C ALA A 225 -14.37 7.23 9.85
N ASP A 226 -15.43 7.03 10.62
CA ASP A 226 -16.31 8.05 11.15
C ASP A 226 -16.25 8.10 12.69
N HIS A 227 -16.98 9.03 13.30
CA HIS A 227 -16.95 9.18 14.76
C HIS A 227 -17.47 7.95 15.52
N GLU A 228 -18.39 7.18 14.93
CA GLU A 228 -19.00 6.01 15.58
C GLU A 228 -18.04 4.83 15.56
N SER A 229 -17.45 4.53 14.41
CA SER A 229 -16.40 3.51 14.27
C SER A 229 -15.18 3.78 15.15
N ILE A 230 -14.74 5.04 15.26
CA ILE A 230 -13.65 5.41 16.18
C ILE A 230 -14.05 5.17 17.64
N ALA A 231 -15.25 5.59 18.04
CA ALA A 231 -15.72 5.39 19.41
C ALA A 231 -15.82 3.89 19.75
N SER A 232 -16.30 3.07 18.81
CA SER A 232 -16.40 1.61 18.96
C SER A 232 -15.02 0.95 19.08
N ALA A 233 -14.06 1.34 18.23
CA ALA A 233 -12.70 0.81 18.32
C ALA A 233 -12.01 1.22 19.64
N LEU A 234 -12.19 2.46 20.10
CA LEU A 234 -11.61 2.96 21.35
C LEU A 234 -12.25 2.39 22.62
N SER A 235 -13.39 1.69 22.54
CA SER A 235 -13.91 0.93 23.68
C SER A 235 -13.24 -0.43 23.86
N HIS A 236 -12.55 -0.93 22.82
CA HIS A 236 -11.89 -2.24 22.81
C HIS A 236 -10.36 -2.13 22.79
N PHE A 237 -9.82 -1.08 22.17
CA PHE A 237 -8.39 -0.89 21.97
C PHE A 237 -7.89 0.42 22.58
N ASP A 238 -6.62 0.43 22.98
CA ASP A 238 -5.95 1.66 23.37
C ASP A 238 -5.80 2.61 22.17
N PRO A 239 -5.82 3.94 22.36
CA PRO A 239 -5.69 4.89 21.25
C PRO A 239 -4.42 4.74 20.40
N GLU A 240 -3.36 4.15 20.93
CA GLU A 240 -2.11 3.88 20.20
C GLU A 240 -2.18 2.65 19.28
N GLN A 241 -3.16 1.77 19.52
CA GLN A 241 -3.46 0.61 18.70
C GLN A 241 -4.47 0.93 17.59
N VAL A 242 -5.09 2.11 17.58
CA VAL A 242 -6.07 2.52 16.57
C VAL A 242 -5.45 3.53 15.60
N VAL A 243 -5.56 3.22 14.30
CA VAL A 243 -5.07 4.06 13.19
C VAL A 243 -6.21 4.29 12.21
N ILE A 244 -6.21 5.44 11.56
CA ILE A 244 -7.19 5.77 10.51
C ILE A 244 -6.52 5.58 9.16
N GLY A 245 -7.05 4.66 8.36
CA GLY A 245 -6.51 4.28 7.07
C GLY A 245 -7.31 4.87 5.91
N GLY A 246 -6.66 5.07 4.78
CA GLY A 246 -7.35 5.40 3.54
C GLY A 246 -6.69 4.78 2.31
N TYR A 247 -7.49 4.61 1.27
CA TYR A 247 -7.08 4.17 -0.06
C TYR A 247 -7.96 4.88 -1.10
N CYS A 248 -7.39 5.86 -1.80
CA CYS A 248 -8.16 6.66 -2.76
C CYS A 248 -8.28 5.96 -4.12
N THR A 249 -9.48 5.95 -4.73
CA THR A 249 -9.69 5.35 -6.06
C THR A 249 -10.25 6.30 -7.13
N THR A 250 -10.87 7.44 -6.77
CA THR A 250 -11.61 8.26 -7.75
C THR A 250 -11.55 9.77 -7.55
N SER A 251 -11.02 10.32 -6.44
CA SER A 251 -10.87 11.78 -6.22
C SER A 251 -9.96 12.07 -5.01
N CYS A 252 -8.64 12.03 -5.22
CA CYS A 252 -7.71 11.97 -4.08
C CYS A 252 -7.53 13.27 -3.32
N GLU A 253 -7.78 14.42 -3.91
CA GLU A 253 -7.49 15.70 -3.26
C GLU A 253 -8.38 15.98 -2.04
N SER A 254 -9.70 15.88 -2.19
CA SER A 254 -10.64 16.06 -1.08
C SER A 254 -10.64 14.88 -0.12
N TYR A 255 -10.44 13.67 -0.65
CA TYR A 255 -10.47 12.42 0.11
C TYR A 255 -9.55 12.44 1.34
N TRP A 256 -8.26 12.77 1.16
CA TRP A 256 -7.30 12.76 2.28
C TRP A 256 -7.57 13.88 3.30
N LYS A 257 -8.06 15.03 2.83
CA LYS A 257 -8.45 16.15 3.71
C LYS A 257 -9.64 15.75 4.59
N ASP A 258 -10.59 14.99 4.06
CA ASP A 258 -11.74 14.51 4.81
C ASP A 258 -11.38 13.35 5.75
N LEU A 259 -10.48 12.45 5.35
CA LEU A 259 -9.92 11.40 6.21
C LEU A 259 -9.32 11.99 7.50
N ILE A 260 -8.54 13.06 7.37
CA ILE A 260 -7.88 13.71 8.52
C ILE A 260 -8.89 14.40 9.43
N LYS A 261 -9.95 14.99 8.88
CA LYS A 261 -11.04 15.55 9.71
C LYS A 261 -11.73 14.45 10.52
N GLY A 262 -11.92 13.27 9.91
CA GLY A 262 -12.47 12.08 10.56
C GLY A 262 -11.58 11.52 11.67
N ALA A 263 -10.26 11.66 11.57
CA ALA A 263 -9.30 11.10 12.52
C ALA A 263 -9.25 11.78 13.91
N TYR A 264 -10.08 12.79 14.14
CA TYR A 264 -10.15 13.46 15.43
C TYR A 264 -11.22 12.87 16.35
N TYR A 265 -10.85 12.62 17.60
CA TYR A 265 -11.76 12.17 18.65
C TYR A 265 -11.65 13.06 19.88
N THR A 266 -12.61 12.90 20.79
CA THR A 266 -12.68 13.65 22.03
C THR A 266 -12.43 12.70 23.20
N ALA A 267 -11.34 12.94 23.92
CA ALA A 267 -11.02 12.25 25.18
C ALA A 267 -11.58 12.99 26.39
#